data_AF-A0A1J9QJE7-F1
#
_entry.id   AF-A0A1J9QJE7-F1
#
_cell.length_a   1.000
_cell.length_b   1.000
_cell.length_c   1.000
_cell.angle_alpha   90.00
_cell.angle_beta   90.00
_cell.angle_gamma   90.00
#
_symmetry.space_group_name_H-M   'P 1'
#
loop_
_entity.id
_entity.type
_entity.pdbx_description
1 polymer ?
#
loop_
_entity_poly.entity_id
_entity_poly.type
_entity_poly.pdbx_seq_one_letter_code
_entity_poly.pdbx_strand_id
1 'polypeptide(L)'
;MNIKNFLNSVKKVVNDSLEDLEQHIIEQLKLKEEKKEKKTLYIEFDMQIITTEALDMIKKLRLYKEQQDKEDTELIQRLNHYERRLEARRLEKQQQQDIRAFFIC
;
A
#
# COMPACT_ATOMS: atom_id res chain seq x y z
N MET A 1 -28.17 -27.53 12.94
CA MET A 1 -26.79 -27.01 12.98
C MET A 1 -26.25 -27.17 14.40
N ASN A 2 -25.12 -27.86 14.60
CA ASN A 2 -24.58 -28.19 15.92
C ASN A 2 -23.45 -27.22 16.29
N ILE A 3 -23.68 -26.35 17.27
CA ILE A 3 -22.78 -25.27 17.71
C ILE A 3 -21.44 -25.79 18.26
N LYS A 4 -21.36 -27.07 18.66
CA LYS A 4 -20.12 -27.66 19.19
C LYS A 4 -18.98 -27.73 18.16
N ASN A 5 -19.28 -27.67 16.85
CA ASN A 5 -18.27 -27.59 15.80
C ASN A 5 -17.72 -26.17 15.57
N PHE A 6 -18.36 -25.14 16.13
CA PHE A 6 -17.93 -23.75 15.95
C PHE A 6 -16.69 -23.41 16.80
N LEU A 7 -16.52 -24.11 17.94
CA LEU A 7 -15.41 -23.88 18.87
C LEU A 7 -14.19 -24.78 18.60
N ASN A 8 -14.30 -25.72 17.65
CA ASN A 8 -13.21 -26.60 17.22
C ASN A 8 -12.57 -26.10 15.91
N SER A 9 -12.46 -24.78 15.70
CA SER A 9 -11.47 -24.31 14.74
C SER A 9 -10.10 -24.61 15.36
N VAL A 10 -9.49 -25.71 14.92
CA VAL A 10 -8.06 -26.00 15.10
C VAL A 10 -7.34 -24.67 15.07
N LYS A 11 -6.65 -24.29 16.16
CA LYS A 11 -5.83 -23.08 16.24
C LYS A 11 -4.90 -23.12 15.04
N LYS A 12 -5.30 -22.47 13.95
CA LYS A 12 -4.47 -22.30 12.78
C LYS A 12 -3.52 -21.20 13.20
N VAL A 13 -2.43 -21.61 13.85
CA VAL A 13 -1.31 -20.72 14.14
C VAL A 13 -0.85 -20.26 12.77
N VAL A 14 -1.20 -19.03 12.44
CA VAL A 14 -0.73 -18.36 11.24
C VAL A 14 0.75 -18.08 11.50
N ASN A 15 1.60 -19.00 11.06
CA ASN A 15 3.06 -18.89 11.09
C ASN A 15 3.55 -18.02 9.92
N ASP A 16 2.83 -16.95 9.59
CA ASP A 16 3.30 -16.02 8.58
C ASP A 16 4.46 -15.25 9.23
N SER A 17 5.68 -15.50 8.73
CA SER A 17 6.85 -14.74 9.14
C SER A 17 6.63 -13.27 8.78
N LEU A 18 7.26 -12.36 9.52
CA LEU A 18 7.29 -10.95 9.14
C LEU A 18 7.88 -10.77 7.73
N GLU A 19 8.83 -11.63 7.35
CA GLU A 19 9.38 -11.71 5.99
C GLU A 19 8.36 -12.16 4.95
N ASP A 20 7.42 -13.06 5.30
CA ASP A 20 6.36 -13.48 4.36
C ASP A 20 5.40 -12.33 4.07
N LEU A 21 5.10 -11.52 5.09
CA LEU A 21 4.30 -10.30 4.93
C LEU A 21 5.02 -9.26 4.07
N GLU A 22 6.32 -9.05 4.30
CA GLU A 22 7.15 -8.14 3.50
C GLU A 22 7.20 -8.57 2.04
N GLN A 23 7.43 -9.86 1.78
CA GLN A 23 7.45 -10.43 0.43
C GLN A 23 6.10 -10.23 -0.28
N HIS A 24 5.00 -10.45 0.45
CA HIS A 24 3.65 -10.28 -0.09
C HIS A 24 3.36 -8.82 -0.48
N ILE A 25 3.80 -7.86 0.33
CA ILE A 25 3.67 -6.43 0.03
C ILE A 25 4.47 -6.08 -1.23
N ILE A 26 5.69 -6.61 -1.37
CA ILE A 26 6.55 -6.36 -2.54
C ILE A 26 5.92 -6.94 -3.83
N GLU A 27 5.37 -8.15 -3.77
CA GLU A 27 4.73 -8.80 -4.92
C GLU A 27 3.49 -8.03 -5.40
N GLN A 28 2.66 -7.56 -4.47
CA GLN A 28 1.48 -6.75 -4.83
C GLN A 28 1.86 -5.43 -5.50
N LEU A 29 3.00 -4.83 -5.14
CA LEU A 29 3.49 -3.61 -5.77
C LEU A 29 4.02 -3.85 -7.19
N LYS A 30 4.69 -4.98 -7.45
CA LYS A 30 5.17 -5.38 -8.78
C LYS A 30 4.04 -5.72 -9.74
N LEU A 31 3.07 -6.53 -9.29
CA LEU A 31 1.99 -7.04 -10.16
C LEU A 31 1.06 -5.93 -10.68
N LYS A 32 1.07 -4.76 -10.03
CA LYS A 32 0.29 -3.58 -10.42
C LYS A 32 0.88 -2.84 -11.63
N GLU A 33 2.12 -3.11 -12.03
CA GLU A 33 2.76 -2.49 -13.21
C GLU A 33 2.27 -3.12 -14.54
N GLU A 34 1.83 -4.38 -14.55
CA GLU A 34 1.53 -5.14 -15.78
C GLU A 34 0.05 -5.08 -16.24
N LYS A 35 -0.92 -4.74 -15.37
CA LYS A 35 -2.35 -4.72 -15.73
C LYS A 35 -2.84 -3.33 -16.14
N LYS A 36 -2.35 -2.81 -17.25
CA LYS A 36 -2.91 -1.63 -17.94
C LYS A 36 -3.70 -2.12 -19.15
N GLU A 37 -5.05 -2.12 -19.13
CA GLU A 37 -5.79 -1.76 -20.37
C GLU A 37 -7.31 -1.54 -20.31
N LYS A 38 -8.13 -2.02 -19.35
CA LYS A 38 -9.62 -1.91 -19.55
C LYS A 38 -10.50 -1.48 -18.37
N LYS A 39 -9.97 -0.85 -17.32
CA LYS A 39 -10.78 -0.51 -16.13
C LYS A 39 -10.47 0.89 -15.57
N THR A 40 -10.21 1.86 -16.45
CA THR A 40 -9.53 3.15 -16.16
C THR A 40 -10.17 3.99 -15.06
N LEU A 41 -11.49 4.13 -14.98
CA LEU A 41 -12.14 5.01 -13.98
C LEU A 41 -12.14 4.41 -12.56
N TYR A 42 -12.51 3.13 -12.43
CA TYR A 42 -12.46 2.41 -11.16
C TYR A 42 -11.01 2.16 -10.72
N ILE A 43 -10.10 1.90 -11.66
CA ILE A 43 -8.66 1.83 -11.39
C ILE A 43 -8.13 3.18 -10.90
N GLU A 44 -8.55 4.32 -11.46
CA GLU A 44 -8.03 5.62 -11.00
C GLU A 44 -8.44 5.92 -9.56
N PHE A 45 -9.70 5.64 -9.19
CA PHE A 45 -10.18 5.79 -7.80
C PHE A 45 -9.52 4.79 -6.85
N ASP A 46 -9.52 3.50 -7.18
CA ASP A 46 -8.86 2.46 -6.37
C ASP A 46 -7.36 2.76 -6.24
N MET A 47 -6.71 3.23 -7.30
CA MET A 47 -5.28 3.54 -7.25
C MET A 47 -5.00 4.81 -6.45
N GLN A 48 -5.90 5.79 -6.40
CA GLN A 48 -5.78 6.96 -5.52
C GLN A 48 -5.97 6.58 -4.06
N ILE A 49 -7.01 5.79 -3.73
CA ILE A 49 -7.24 5.23 -2.39
C ILE A 49 -6.00 4.46 -1.93
N ILE A 50 -5.46 3.59 -2.80
CA ILE A 50 -4.24 2.82 -2.51
C ILE A 50 -3.01 3.74 -2.38
N THR A 51 -2.95 4.88 -3.08
CA THR A 51 -1.82 5.82 -2.95
C THR A 51 -1.88 6.54 -1.60
N THR A 52 -3.06 6.97 -1.16
CA THR A 52 -3.25 7.61 0.15
C THR A 52 -3.04 6.63 1.31
N GLU A 53 -3.57 5.41 1.20
CA GLU A 53 -3.37 4.36 2.21
C GLU A 53 -1.90 3.91 2.28
N ALA A 54 -1.21 3.79 1.14
CA ALA A 54 0.22 3.47 1.11
C ALA A 54 1.06 4.58 1.74
N LEU A 55 0.73 5.85 1.52
CA LEU A 55 1.41 6.98 2.18
C LEU A 55 1.19 6.95 3.71
N ASP A 56 -0.03 6.66 4.16
CA ASP A 56 -0.33 6.55 5.59
C ASP A 56 0.42 5.37 6.24
N MET A 57 0.47 4.21 5.56
CA MET A 57 1.24 3.06 6.00
C MET A 57 2.74 3.36 6.10
N ILE A 58 3.33 4.04 5.11
CA ILE A 58 4.75 4.42 5.14
C ILE A 58 5.04 5.35 6.32
N LYS A 59 4.17 6.34 6.57
CA LYS A 59 4.33 7.27 7.70
C LYS A 59 4.27 6.55 9.05
N LYS A 60 3.31 5.64 9.21
CA LYS A 60 3.17 4.81 10.43
C LYS A 60 4.39 3.90 10.63
N LEU A 61 4.86 3.26 9.56
CA LEU A 61 6.03 2.38 9.63
C LEU A 61 7.31 3.16 9.96
N ARG A 62 7.48 4.36 9.38
CA ARG A 62 8.62 5.24 9.69
C ARG A 62 8.59 5.67 11.15
N LEU A 63 7.45 6.15 11.65
CA LEU A 63 7.28 6.52 13.05
C LEU A 63 7.60 5.36 14.00
N TYR A 64 7.11 4.16 13.70
CA TYR A 64 7.40 2.96 14.49
C TYR A 64 8.90 2.65 14.52
N LYS A 65 9.60 2.79 13.39
CA LYS A 65 11.04 2.50 13.28
C LYS A 65 11.91 3.56 13.94
N GLU A 66 11.54 4.84 13.84
CA GLU A 66 12.19 5.95 14.54
C GLU A 66 12.09 5.82 16.08
N GLN A 67 11.06 5.13 16.58
CA GLN A 67 10.85 4.88 18.01
C GLN A 67 11.64 3.68 18.56
N GLN A 68 12.34 2.91 17.71
CA GLN A 68 13.14 1.77 18.16
C GLN A 68 14.51 2.23 18.69
N ASP A 69 15.01 1.59 19.76
CA ASP A 69 16.34 1.88 20.34
C ASP A 69 17.50 1.70 19.35
N LYS A 70 17.29 0.93 18.28
CA LYS A 70 18.20 0.80 17.16
C LYS A 70 17.54 1.37 15.92
N GLU A 71 17.98 2.55 15.54
CA GLU A 71 17.52 3.20 14.32
C GLU A 71 18.03 2.44 13.09
N ASP A 72 17.11 1.84 12.33
CA ASP A 72 17.41 1.23 11.04
C ASP A 72 17.44 2.31 9.95
N THR A 73 18.60 2.98 9.86
CA THR A 73 18.80 4.13 8.96
C THR A 73 18.61 3.75 7.49
N GLU A 74 18.96 2.52 7.09
CA GLU A 74 18.77 2.05 5.72
C GLU A 74 17.29 1.93 5.38
N LEU A 75 16.50 1.33 6.29
CA LEU A 75 15.07 1.21 6.11
C LEU A 75 14.38 2.58 6.07
N ILE A 76 14.77 3.50 6.96
CA ILE A 76 14.23 4.87 6.98
C ILE A 76 14.52 5.60 5.65
N GLN A 77 15.72 5.45 5.09
CA GLN A 77 16.07 6.04 3.79
C GLN A 77 15.24 5.44 2.65
N ARG A 78 15.02 4.12 2.65
CA ARG A 78 14.14 3.46 1.67
C ARG A 78 12.69 3.95 1.79
N LEU A 79 12.16 4.08 3.00
CA LEU A 79 10.81 4.61 3.23
C LEU A 79 10.66 6.05 2.73
N ASN A 80 11.67 6.91 2.97
CA ASN A 80 11.70 8.27 2.45
C ASN A 80 11.72 8.32 0.91
N HIS A 81 12.44 7.40 0.26
CA HIS A 81 12.45 7.30 -1.20
C HIS A 81 11.05 6.95 -1.73
N TYR A 82 10.37 5.99 -1.12
CA TYR A 82 9.02 5.60 -1.53
C TYR A 82 7.97 6.68 -1.26
N GLU A 83 8.06 7.39 -0.13
CA GLU A 83 7.18 8.52 0.18
C GLU A 83 7.27 9.59 -0.92
N ARG A 84 8.49 10.01 -1.29
CA ARG A 84 8.70 11.00 -2.36
C ARG A 84 8.15 10.53 -3.70
N ARG A 85 8.34 9.25 -4.05
CA ARG A 85 7.85 8.68 -5.31
C ARG A 85 6.32 8.62 -5.36
N LEU A 86 5.67 8.34 -4.23
CA LEU A 86 4.20 8.32 -4.15
C LEU A 86 3.61 9.73 -4.16
N GLU A 87 4.21 10.70 -3.47
CA GLU A 87 3.78 12.11 -3.53
C GLU A 87 3.93 12.69 -4.95
N ALA A 88 5.04 12.39 -5.65
CA ALA A 88 5.21 12.79 -7.04
C ALA A 88 4.11 12.22 -7.96
N ARG A 89 3.82 10.92 -7.82
CA ARG A 89 2.71 10.27 -8.55
C ARG A 89 1.35 10.86 -8.22
N ARG A 90 1.13 11.29 -6.97
CA ARG A 90 -0.11 11.94 -6.55
C ARG A 90 -0.26 13.30 -7.23
N LEU A 91 0.81 14.10 -7.25
CA LEU A 91 0.83 15.42 -7.88
C LEU A 91 0.60 15.34 -9.39
N GLU A 92 1.28 14.44 -10.09
CA GLU A 92 1.09 14.20 -11.53
C GLU A 92 -0.37 13.85 -11.86
N LYS A 93 -0.99 12.99 -11.05
CA LYS A 93 -2.40 12.61 -11.24
C LYS A 93 -3.36 13.76 -10.94
N GLN A 94 -3.08 14.56 -9.92
CA GLN A 94 -3.89 15.72 -9.60
C GLN A 94 -3.87 16.75 -10.74
N GLN A 95 -2.68 17.01 -11.31
CA GLN A 95 -2.54 17.83 -12.52
C GLN A 95 -3.32 17.26 -13.71
N GLN A 96 -3.30 15.93 -13.92
CA GLN A 96 -4.10 15.30 -14.98
C GLN A 96 -5.61 15.46 -14.76
N GLN A 97 -6.09 15.37 -13.52
CA GLN A 97 -7.50 15.59 -13.19
C GLN A 97 -7.92 17.04 -13.45
N ASP A 98 -7.10 18.02 -13.05
CA ASP A 98 -7.37 19.44 -13.27
C ASP A 98 -7.45 19.77 -14.77
N ILE A 99 -6.53 19.22 -15.58
CA ILE A 99 -6.57 19.38 -17.04
C ILE A 99 -7.84 18.76 -17.63
N ARG A 100 -8.22 17.54 -17.21
CA ARG A 100 -9.45 16.91 -17.70
C ARG A 100 -10.70 17.73 -17.33
N ALA A 101 -10.74 18.33 -16.14
CA ALA A 101 -11.85 19.18 -15.72
C ALA A 101 -11.99 20.42 -16.63
N PHE A 102 -10.88 20.98 -17.12
CA PHE A 102 -10.89 22.11 -18.05
C PHE A 102 -11.56 21.78 -19.40
N PHE A 103 -11.39 20.57 -19.91
CA PHE A 103 -11.97 20.14 -21.20
C PHE A 103 -13.44 19.67 -21.13
N ILE A 104 -14.05 19.67 -19.94
CA ILE A 104 -15.47 19.28 -19.73
C ILE A 104 -16.38 20.53 -19.63
N CYS A 105 -15.81 21.74 -19.63
CA CYS A 105 -16.53 23.02 -19.81
C CYS A 105 -16.69 23.36 -21.30
#